data_AF-A0A2V8R4W3-F1
#
_entry.id   AF-A0A2V8R4W3-F1
#
_cell.length_a   1.000
_cell.length_b   1.000
_cell.length_c   1.000
_cell.angle_alpha   90.00
_cell.angle_beta   90.00
_cell.angle_gamma   90.00
#
_symmetry.space_group_name_H-M   'P 1'
#
loop_
_entity.id
_entity.type
_entity.pdbx_description
1 polymer ?
#
loop_
_entity_poly.entity_id
_entity_poly.type
_entity_poly.pdbx_seq_one_letter_code
_entity_poly.pdbx_strand_id
1 'polypeptide(L)'
;MTKSRIDIYTDELRFLIALKQSVSILNNRIHDKLSLIAIEKLKGLHPEIEKFDYRGAGAGGIDIIGLASDGTKKVIAEVKTTHTSETVGLRGPQKRAIENDLKRLTDEPGDVKRYLIVISEQTKNAVEKQIKPGERFPLVTVIDAIGLVERVPLEADEEDD
;
A
#
# COMPACT_ATOMS: atom_id res chain seq x y z
N MET A 1 -27.31 34.78 -24.13
CA MET A 1 -28.30 33.74 -23.79
C MET A 1 -28.00 33.26 -22.39
N THR A 2 -29.00 33.27 -21.50
CA THR A 2 -28.83 32.78 -20.12
C THR A 2 -28.81 31.25 -20.16
N LYS A 3 -27.77 30.61 -19.61
CA LYS A 3 -27.70 29.15 -19.50
C LYS A 3 -28.92 28.63 -18.73
N SER A 4 -29.48 27.50 -19.17
CA SER A 4 -30.51 26.82 -18.40
C SER A 4 -29.91 26.22 -17.12
N ARG A 5 -30.74 25.91 -16.12
CA ARG A 5 -30.27 25.21 -14.91
C ARG A 5 -29.64 23.85 -15.24
N ILE A 6 -30.16 23.16 -16.25
CA ILE A 6 -29.64 21.87 -16.71
C ILE A 6 -28.21 22.02 -17.24
N ASP A 7 -27.93 23.11 -17.99
CA ASP A 7 -26.59 23.37 -18.51
C ASP A 7 -25.59 23.62 -17.37
N ILE A 8 -25.99 24.37 -16.34
CA ILE A 8 -25.15 24.64 -15.15
C ILE A 8 -24.81 23.33 -14.43
N TYR A 9 -25.80 22.50 -14.13
CA TYR A 9 -25.57 21.22 -13.45
C TYR A 9 -24.77 20.23 -14.30
N THR A 10 -24.94 20.26 -15.62
CA THR A 10 -24.18 19.40 -16.54
C THR A 10 -22.70 19.79 -16.55
N ASP A 11 -22.40 21.09 -16.60
CA ASP A 11 -21.02 21.58 -16.56
C ASP A 11 -20.35 21.26 -15.21
N GLU A 12 -21.07 21.44 -14.10
CA GLU A 12 -20.59 21.06 -12.77
C GLU A 12 -20.32 19.54 -12.68
N LEU A 13 -21.25 18.70 -13.16
CA LEU A 13 -21.07 17.26 -13.15
C LEU A 13 -19.86 16.83 -13.99
N ARG A 14 -19.64 17.43 -15.16
CA ARG A 14 -18.45 17.17 -15.99
C ARG A 14 -17.16 17.52 -15.28
N PHE A 15 -17.12 18.67 -14.59
CA PHE A 15 -15.97 19.06 -13.78
C PHE A 15 -15.71 18.04 -12.66
N LEU A 16 -16.74 17.62 -11.93
CA LEU A 16 -16.62 16.64 -10.86
C LEU A 16 -16.13 15.27 -11.37
N ILE A 17 -16.55 14.86 -12.57
CA ILE A 17 -16.06 13.63 -13.22
C ILE A 17 -14.56 13.75 -13.55
N ALA A 18 -14.13 14.88 -14.13
CA ALA A 18 -12.72 15.11 -14.45
C ALA A 18 -11.84 15.15 -13.18
N LEU A 19 -12.34 15.78 -12.10
CA LEU A 19 -11.67 15.79 -10.81
C LEU A 19 -11.53 14.36 -10.24
N LYS A 20 -12.61 13.56 -10.31
CA LYS A 20 -12.58 12.15 -9.87
C LYS A 20 -11.55 11.33 -10.63
N GLN A 21 -11.45 11.51 -11.95
CA GLN A 21 -10.43 10.85 -12.78
C GLN A 21 -9.01 11.26 -12.36
N SER A 22 -8.79 12.55 -12.12
CA SER A 22 -7.50 13.08 -11.68
C SER A 22 -7.08 12.52 -10.31
N VAL A 23 -8.01 12.43 -9.36
CA VAL A 23 -7.77 11.80 -8.04
C VAL A 23 -7.45 10.31 -8.18
N SER A 24 -8.12 9.60 -9.10
CA SER A 24 -7.80 8.19 -9.37
C SER A 24 -6.37 8.02 -9.90
N ILE A 25 -5.95 8.86 -10.84
CA ILE A 25 -4.58 8.86 -11.38
C ILE A 25 -3.57 9.16 -10.26
N LEU A 26 -3.86 10.16 -9.42
CA LEU A 26 -3.02 10.49 -8.27
C LEU A 26 -2.89 9.30 -7.31
N ASN A 27 -4.00 8.65 -6.95
CA ASN A 27 -3.98 7.49 -6.07
C ASN A 27 -3.16 6.34 -6.63
N ASN A 28 -3.24 6.07 -7.92
CA ASN A 28 -2.42 5.04 -8.58
C ASN A 28 -0.93 5.41 -8.49
N ARG A 29 -0.57 6.67 -8.77
CA ARG A 29 0.83 7.13 -8.65
C ARG A 29 1.37 7.04 -7.22
N ILE A 30 0.54 7.38 -6.23
CA ILE A 30 0.91 7.22 -4.81
C ILE A 30 1.13 5.74 -4.52
N HIS A 31 0.24 4.87 -4.99
CA HIS A 31 0.35 3.43 -4.80
C HIS A 31 1.64 2.87 -5.41
N ASP A 32 1.94 3.19 -6.67
CA ASP A 32 3.16 2.73 -7.35
C ASP A 32 4.41 3.13 -6.57
N LYS A 33 4.49 4.39 -6.11
CA LYS A 33 5.64 4.86 -5.32
C LYS A 33 5.71 4.21 -3.95
N LEU A 34 4.56 4.00 -3.30
CA LEU A 34 4.50 3.32 -2.02
C LEU A 34 4.96 1.86 -2.13
N SER A 35 4.59 1.17 -3.21
CA SER A 35 5.03 -0.19 -3.50
C SER A 35 6.54 -0.28 -3.71
N LEU A 36 7.15 0.68 -4.40
CA LEU A 36 8.61 0.71 -4.57
C LEU A 36 9.34 0.91 -3.23
N ILE A 37 8.87 1.83 -2.39
CA ILE A 37 9.44 2.04 -1.05
C ILE A 37 9.28 0.78 -0.19
N ALA A 38 8.11 0.12 -0.29
CA ALA A 38 7.85 -1.14 0.40
C ALA A 38 8.84 -2.23 -0.02
N ILE A 39 9.14 -2.35 -1.31
CA ILE A 39 10.11 -3.32 -1.82
C ILE A 39 11.49 -3.08 -1.21
N GLU A 40 11.97 -1.83 -1.18
CA GLU A 40 13.28 -1.52 -0.59
C GLU A 40 13.33 -1.88 0.91
N LYS A 41 12.26 -1.61 1.66
CA LYS A 41 12.15 -2.07 3.05
C LYS A 41 12.15 -3.59 3.18
N LEU A 42 11.41 -4.28 2.33
CA LEU A 42 11.31 -5.74 2.37
C LEU A 42 12.64 -6.40 1.99
N LYS A 43 13.40 -5.83 1.06
CA LYS A 43 14.78 -6.27 0.76
C LYS A 43 15.69 -6.14 1.98
N GLY A 44 15.60 -5.02 2.72
CA GLY A 44 16.35 -4.84 3.96
C GLY A 44 15.96 -5.83 5.06
N LEU A 45 14.68 -6.22 5.14
CA LEU A 45 14.17 -7.19 6.12
C LEU A 45 14.45 -8.65 5.74
N HIS A 46 14.54 -8.96 4.45
CA HIS A 46 14.71 -10.31 3.91
C HIS A 46 15.79 -10.33 2.83
N PRO A 47 17.07 -10.14 3.20
CA PRO A 47 18.19 -10.09 2.24
C PRO A 47 18.39 -11.41 1.48
N GLU A 48 17.82 -12.52 1.96
CA GLU A 48 17.84 -13.82 1.29
C GLU A 48 16.88 -13.93 0.09
N ILE A 49 16.01 -12.94 -0.11
CA ILE A 49 15.06 -12.90 -1.22
C ILE A 49 15.72 -12.28 -2.45
N GLU A 50 15.86 -13.08 -3.50
CA GLU A 50 16.54 -12.66 -4.73
C GLU A 50 15.72 -11.64 -5.54
N LYS A 51 14.39 -11.83 -5.60
CA LYS A 51 13.54 -11.06 -6.49
C LYS A 51 12.25 -10.61 -5.82
N PHE A 52 11.86 -9.37 -6.07
CA PHE A 52 10.54 -8.83 -5.74
C PHE A 52 9.79 -8.39 -6.99
N ASP A 53 8.60 -8.95 -7.19
CA ASP A 53 7.70 -8.62 -8.30
C ASP A 53 6.56 -7.73 -7.81
N TYR A 54 6.32 -6.63 -8.53
CA TYR A 54 5.20 -5.71 -8.31
C TYR A 54 4.22 -5.76 -9.48
N ARG A 55 2.92 -5.85 -9.18
CA ARG A 55 1.86 -5.99 -10.20
C ARG A 55 1.27 -4.67 -10.75
N GLY A 56 1.67 -3.53 -10.22
CA GLY A 56 1.13 -2.22 -10.64
C GLY A 56 -0.17 -1.83 -9.93
N ALA A 57 -0.45 -0.54 -9.84
CA ALA A 57 -1.66 -0.03 -9.20
C ALA A 57 -2.93 -0.43 -9.96
N GLY A 58 -3.97 -0.80 -9.22
CA GLY A 58 -5.27 -1.20 -9.78
C GLY A 58 -5.33 -2.67 -10.22
N ALA A 59 -4.23 -3.42 -10.13
CA ALA A 59 -4.27 -4.87 -10.21
C ALA A 59 -5.03 -5.44 -9.00
N GLY A 60 -5.90 -6.42 -9.22
CA GLY A 60 -6.55 -7.13 -8.13
C GLY A 60 -5.64 -8.18 -7.51
N GLY A 61 -5.69 -8.33 -6.18
CA GLY A 61 -4.94 -9.36 -5.45
C GLY A 61 -3.73 -8.79 -4.72
N ILE A 62 -2.75 -9.65 -4.44
CA ILE A 62 -1.50 -9.29 -3.73
C ILE A 62 -0.63 -8.39 -4.63
N ASP A 63 -0.23 -7.24 -4.10
CA ASP A 63 0.55 -6.24 -4.83
C ASP A 63 2.00 -6.68 -5.08
N ILE A 64 2.67 -7.20 -4.05
CA ILE A 64 4.11 -7.51 -4.06
C ILE A 64 4.34 -8.98 -3.71
N ILE A 65 5.20 -9.65 -4.47
CA ILE A 65 5.61 -11.03 -4.24
C ILE A 65 7.14 -11.11 -4.21
N GLY A 66 7.71 -11.62 -3.12
CA GLY A 66 9.13 -11.94 -2.98
C GLY A 66 9.40 -13.42 -3.25
N LEU A 67 10.36 -13.70 -4.11
CA LEU A 67 10.74 -15.03 -4.59
C LEU A 67 12.19 -15.34 -4.22
N ALA A 68 12.43 -16.55 -3.73
CA ALA A 68 13.77 -17.11 -3.58
C ALA A 68 14.36 -17.48 -4.96
N SER A 69 15.64 -17.88 -4.97
CA SER A 69 16.38 -18.21 -6.19
C SER A 69 15.82 -19.39 -6.98
N ASP A 70 15.13 -20.30 -6.30
CA ASP A 70 14.42 -21.43 -6.91
C ASP A 70 13.02 -21.04 -7.44
N GLY A 71 12.65 -19.76 -7.35
CA GLY A 71 11.33 -19.25 -7.71
C GLY A 71 10.26 -19.49 -6.65
N THR A 72 10.59 -20.07 -5.50
CA THR A 72 9.64 -20.29 -4.41
C THR A 72 9.21 -18.95 -3.81
N LYS A 73 7.90 -18.76 -3.68
CA LYS A 73 7.32 -17.62 -2.97
C LYS A 73 7.67 -17.67 -1.48
N LYS A 74 8.23 -16.59 -0.96
CA LYS A 74 8.64 -16.46 0.45
C LYS A 74 8.06 -15.24 1.14
N VAL A 75 7.77 -14.17 0.41
CA VAL A 75 7.20 -12.93 0.94
C VAL A 75 6.00 -12.52 0.11
N ILE A 76 4.94 -12.07 0.76
CA ILE A 76 3.80 -11.40 0.11
C ILE A 76 3.49 -10.10 0.85
N ALA A 77 3.10 -9.08 0.08
CA ALA A 77 2.65 -7.84 0.67
C ALA A 77 1.50 -7.20 -0.10
N GLU A 78 0.60 -6.57 0.64
CA GLU A 78 -0.44 -5.71 0.12
C GLU A 78 -0.15 -4.26 0.55
N VAL A 79 -0.37 -3.29 -0.34
CA VAL A 79 -0.11 -1.88 -0.15
C VAL A 79 -1.43 -1.10 -0.03
N LYS A 80 -1.53 -0.26 1.01
CA LYS A 80 -2.70 0.60 1.25
C LYS A 80 -2.31 2.06 1.30
N THR A 81 -2.83 2.81 0.33
CA THR A 81 -2.71 4.27 0.22
C THR A 81 -3.71 5.03 1.07
N THR A 82 -4.59 4.33 1.80
CA THR A 82 -5.58 4.94 2.69
C THR A 82 -4.89 5.83 3.70
N HIS A 83 -5.12 7.14 3.60
CA HIS A 83 -4.75 8.08 4.65
C HIS A 83 -5.94 8.27 5.60
N THR A 84 -5.70 8.20 6.90
CA THR A 84 -6.74 8.39 7.91
C THR A 84 -6.86 9.85 8.35
N SER A 85 -8.03 10.22 8.85
CA SER A 85 -8.21 11.46 9.61
C SER A 85 -7.74 11.24 11.05
N GLU A 86 -7.07 12.22 11.65
CA GLU A 86 -6.60 12.14 13.03
C GLU A 86 -7.74 11.97 14.04
N THR A 87 -8.90 12.58 13.77
CA THR A 87 -10.05 12.58 14.68
C THR A 87 -10.92 11.34 14.55
N VAL A 88 -11.06 10.76 13.36
CA VAL A 88 -12.01 9.65 13.10
C VAL A 88 -11.31 8.30 12.88
N GLY A 89 -10.03 8.29 12.48
CA GLY A 89 -9.32 7.09 12.09
C GLY A 89 -9.88 6.45 10.81
N LEU A 90 -10.03 5.11 10.78
CA LEU A 90 -10.56 4.38 9.64
C LEU A 90 -12.10 4.43 9.63
N ARG A 91 -12.67 4.78 8.48
CA ARG A 91 -14.13 4.71 8.26
C ARG A 91 -14.56 3.31 7.86
N GLY A 92 -15.84 3.00 8.02
CA GLY A 92 -16.41 1.66 7.75
C GLY A 92 -15.97 1.02 6.42
N PRO A 93 -16.05 1.71 5.27
CA PRO A 93 -15.57 1.17 4.00
C PRO A 93 -14.06 0.89 3.96
N GLN A 94 -13.25 1.78 4.54
CA GLN A 94 -11.79 1.61 4.62
C GLN A 94 -11.44 0.41 5.51
N LYS A 95 -12.11 0.28 6.65
CA LYS A 95 -11.93 -0.83 7.59
C LYS A 95 -12.21 -2.17 6.90
N ARG A 96 -13.36 -2.29 6.22
CA ARG A 96 -13.73 -3.52 5.50
C ARG A 96 -12.76 -3.87 4.38
N ALA A 97 -12.28 -2.88 3.63
CA ALA A 97 -11.29 -3.12 2.58
C ALA A 97 -10.01 -3.71 3.19
N ILE A 98 -9.45 -3.07 4.24
CA ILE A 98 -8.24 -3.54 4.91
C ILE A 98 -8.45 -4.93 5.54
N GLU A 99 -9.60 -5.20 6.16
CA GLU A 99 -9.93 -6.52 6.70
C GLU A 99 -9.97 -7.61 5.62
N ASN A 100 -10.50 -7.31 4.43
CA ASN A 100 -10.50 -8.24 3.30
C ASN A 100 -9.08 -8.51 2.79
N ASP A 101 -8.21 -7.50 2.81
CA ASP A 101 -6.82 -7.64 2.40
C ASP A 101 -6.01 -8.45 3.42
N LEU A 102 -6.18 -8.19 4.71
CA LEU A 102 -5.60 -8.98 5.80
C LEU A 102 -6.04 -10.44 5.75
N LYS A 103 -7.33 -10.67 5.47
CA LYS A 103 -7.86 -12.01 5.25
C LYS A 103 -7.20 -12.68 4.05
N ARG A 104 -7.13 -11.99 2.90
CA ARG A 104 -6.48 -12.52 1.69
C ARG A 104 -5.02 -12.90 1.92
N LEU A 105 -4.26 -12.06 2.63
CA LEU A 105 -2.88 -12.36 3.00
C LEU A 105 -2.80 -13.59 3.92
N THR A 106 -3.69 -13.70 4.90
CA THR A 106 -3.75 -14.84 5.83
C THR A 106 -4.09 -16.14 5.12
N ASP A 107 -5.04 -16.09 4.19
CA ASP A 107 -5.55 -17.26 3.44
C ASP A 107 -4.57 -17.73 2.34
N GLU A 108 -3.53 -16.94 2.01
CA GLU A 108 -2.50 -17.35 1.06
C GLU A 108 -1.72 -18.57 1.61
N PRO A 109 -1.71 -19.71 0.88
CA PRO A 109 -1.10 -20.93 1.36
C PRO A 109 0.44 -20.88 1.35
N GLY A 110 1.04 -21.71 2.19
CA GLY A 110 2.49 -21.90 2.26
C GLY A 110 3.17 -21.15 3.41
N ASP A 111 4.44 -21.47 3.59
CA ASP A 111 5.32 -20.81 4.56
C ASP A 111 5.87 -19.51 3.97
N VAL A 112 5.04 -18.47 4.00
CA VAL A 112 5.32 -17.14 3.48
C VAL A 112 5.24 -16.09 4.59
N LYS A 113 6.13 -15.10 4.57
CA LYS A 113 6.03 -13.90 5.40
C LYS A 113 5.01 -12.96 4.77
N ARG A 114 4.13 -12.38 5.58
CA ARG A 114 2.94 -11.66 5.12
C ARG A 114 2.94 -10.24 5.67
N TYR A 115 2.77 -9.26 4.78
CA TYR A 115 2.82 -7.85 5.16
C TYR A 115 1.60 -7.08 4.66
N LEU A 116 1.04 -6.25 5.54
CA LEU A 116 0.21 -5.13 5.14
C LEU A 116 1.05 -3.86 5.24
N ILE A 117 1.34 -3.26 4.10
CA ILE A 117 2.07 -2.00 4.01
C ILE A 117 1.07 -0.86 4.00
N VAL A 118 1.21 0.09 4.91
CA VAL A 118 0.34 1.28 4.97
C VAL A 118 1.15 2.55 4.71
N ILE A 119 0.47 3.58 4.20
CA ILE A 119 1.12 4.81 3.75
C ILE A 119 1.82 5.58 4.89
N SER A 120 1.30 5.53 6.11
CA SER A 120 1.81 6.33 7.22
C SER A 120 1.69 5.61 8.55
N GLU A 121 2.54 6.00 9.50
CA GLU A 121 2.48 5.55 10.89
C GLU A 121 1.09 5.81 11.50
N GLN A 122 0.49 6.96 11.20
CA GLN A 122 -0.87 7.27 11.62
C GLN A 122 -1.88 6.20 11.16
N THR A 123 -1.78 5.75 9.91
CA THR A 123 -2.65 4.70 9.36
C THR A 123 -2.36 3.37 10.04
N LYS A 124 -1.09 3.04 10.30
CA LYS A 124 -0.68 1.84 11.05
C LYS A 124 -1.33 1.82 12.43
N ASN A 125 -1.20 2.91 13.18
CA ASN A 125 -1.79 3.06 14.52
C ASN A 125 -3.32 2.91 14.48
N ALA A 126 -3.98 3.46 13.45
CA ALA A 126 -5.42 3.31 13.27
C ALA A 126 -5.83 1.85 12.97
N VAL A 127 -5.08 1.14 12.12
CA VAL A 127 -5.28 -0.28 11.83
C VAL A 127 -5.09 -1.11 13.10
N GLU A 128 -4.00 -0.89 13.83
CA GLU A 128 -3.68 -1.64 15.04
C GLU A 128 -4.74 -1.44 16.13
N LYS A 129 -5.18 -0.20 16.35
CA LYS A 129 -6.20 0.12 17.36
C LYS A 129 -7.59 -0.39 17.00
N GLN A 130 -8.02 -0.24 15.74
CA GLN A 130 -9.41 -0.44 15.35
C GLN A 130 -9.70 -1.82 14.73
N ILE A 131 -8.71 -2.40 14.03
CA ILE A 131 -8.82 -3.72 13.40
C ILE A 131 -8.20 -4.80 14.28
N LYS A 132 -7.11 -4.48 15.00
CA LYS A 132 -6.36 -5.41 15.88
C LYS A 132 -5.83 -6.64 15.11
N PRO A 133 -4.98 -6.42 14.07
CA PRO A 133 -4.44 -7.50 13.25
C PRO A 133 -3.64 -8.52 14.06
N GLY A 134 -2.92 -8.12 15.11
CA GLY A 134 -2.21 -9.07 15.98
C GLY A 134 -3.12 -10.08 16.69
N GLU A 135 -4.40 -9.75 16.91
CA GLU A 135 -5.38 -10.66 17.50
C GLU A 135 -6.11 -11.49 16.42
N ARG A 136 -6.46 -10.86 15.28
CA ARG A 136 -7.38 -11.43 14.27
C ARG A 136 -6.70 -12.02 13.04
N PHE A 137 -5.49 -11.58 12.74
CA PHE A 137 -4.69 -11.94 11.58
C PHE A 137 -3.21 -12.10 11.98
N PRO A 138 -2.89 -12.99 12.94
CA PRO A 138 -1.59 -13.02 13.61
C PRO A 138 -0.41 -13.37 12.69
N LEU A 139 -0.68 -13.92 11.50
CA LEU A 139 0.33 -14.22 10.50
C LEU A 139 0.77 -13.00 9.68
N VAL A 140 0.05 -11.87 9.79
CA VAL A 140 0.29 -10.65 9.00
C VAL A 140 0.91 -9.57 9.86
N THR A 141 2.07 -9.07 9.42
CA THR A 141 2.75 -7.93 10.04
C THR A 141 2.31 -6.64 9.36
N VAL A 142 1.90 -5.64 10.13
CA VAL A 142 1.58 -4.31 9.59
C VAL A 142 2.80 -3.41 9.72
N ILE A 143 3.25 -2.84 8.61
CA ILE A 143 4.34 -1.86 8.59
C ILE A 143 3.92 -0.62 7.83
N ASP A 144 4.35 0.54 8.28
CA ASP A 144 4.22 1.76 7.53
C ASP A 144 5.43 1.94 6.60
N ALA A 145 5.19 2.39 5.38
CA ALA A 145 6.25 2.50 4.39
C ALA A 145 7.07 3.80 4.52
N ILE A 146 6.53 4.86 5.13
CA ILE A 146 7.22 6.16 5.25
C ILE A 146 8.06 6.27 6.54
N GLY A 147 7.70 5.58 7.62
CA GLY A 147 8.48 5.61 8.87
C GLY A 147 9.89 5.07 8.68
N LEU A 148 10.78 5.40 9.62
CA LEU A 148 12.22 5.28 9.51
C LEU A 148 12.67 4.00 8.79
N VAL A 149 13.17 4.17 7.57
CA VAL A 149 14.17 3.27 7.00
C VAL A 149 15.45 3.63 7.75
N GLU A 150 16.01 2.72 8.56
CA GLU A 150 17.39 2.89 8.98
C GLU A 150 18.20 3.08 7.70
N ARG A 151 18.81 4.25 7.54
CA ARG A 151 19.56 4.58 6.33
C ARG A 151 20.67 3.55 6.20
N VAL A 152 20.56 2.65 5.23
CA VAL A 152 21.74 1.94 4.73
C VAL A 152 22.62 3.05 4.15
N PRO A 153 23.84 3.26 4.67
CA PRO A 153 24.76 4.21 4.05
C PRO A 153 24.94 3.80 2.60
N LEU A 154 24.74 4.74 1.67
CA LEU A 154 25.30 4.57 0.34
C LEU A 154 26.80 4.44 0.57
N GLU A 155 27.38 3.29 0.23
CA GLU A 155 28.82 3.13 0.18
C GLU A 155 29.33 4.31 -0.65
N ALA A 156 30.20 5.11 -0.02
CA ALA A 156 30.85 6.21 -0.71
C ALA A 156 31.54 5.60 -1.91
N ASP A 157 31.21 6.09 -3.11
CA ASP A 157 32.03 5.85 -4.29
C ASP A 157 33.47 6.15 -3.87
N GLU A 158 34.31 5.11 -3.89
CA GLU A 158 35.74 5.25 -3.76
C GLU A 158 36.16 6.21 -4.88
N GLU A 159 36.43 7.47 -4.53
CA GLU A 159 37.18 8.37 -5.41
C GLU A 159 38.57 7.74 -5.54
N ASP A 160 38.77 7.04 -6.66
CA ASP A 160 40.07 6.62 -7.17
C ASP A 160 41.03 7.82 -7.24
N ASP A 161 42.19 7.65 -6.57
CA ASP A 161 43.52 8.28 -6.72
C ASP A 161 43.69 9.82 -6.80
#